data_AF-D1AR51-F1
#
_entry.id   AF-D1AR51-F1
#
_cell.length_a   1.000
_cell.length_b   1.000
_cell.length_c   1.000
_cell.angle_alpha   90.00
_cell.angle_beta   90.00
_cell.angle_gamma   90.00
#
_symmetry.space_group_name_H-M   'P 1'
#
loop_
_entity.id
_entity.type
_entity.pdbx_description
1 polymer ?
#
loop_
_entity_poly.entity_id
_entity_poly.type
_entity_poly.pdbx_seq_one_letter_code
_entity_poly.pdbx_strand_id
1 'polypeptide(L)'
;MEKKNPNQDFNMDDEIKKAQEELIKEGKLEKGIIDSDESITEGVDPEELAGMRNEKELERLKNLKRIKSGDRVNYFMVDNDDRVREVAFKFPATKVIMNLAEYGVSGDGRLYLDLTKAIEVLEQNKLFVGKFDVNDFCQEELEGFGGFLMSILRNPRKFIQNLSK
;
A
#
# COMPACT_ATOMS: atom_id res chain seq x y z
N MET A 1 -50.16 28.23 -31.29
CA MET A 1 -49.58 26.90 -31.59
C MET A 1 -48.09 27.10 -31.73
N GLU A 2 -47.28 26.45 -30.90
CA GLU A 2 -45.93 25.99 -31.24
C GLU A 2 -45.49 25.01 -30.15
N LYS A 3 -45.34 23.74 -30.52
CA LYS A 3 -44.90 22.64 -29.66
C LYS A 3 -43.36 22.61 -29.71
N LYS A 4 -42.67 22.71 -28.58
CA LYS A 4 -41.24 22.37 -28.48
C LYS A 4 -41.08 20.92 -28.06
N ASN A 5 -40.46 20.12 -28.92
CA ASN A 5 -39.99 18.76 -28.66
C ASN A 5 -38.83 18.78 -27.66
N PRO A 6 -38.80 17.90 -26.65
CA PRO A 6 -37.63 17.70 -25.79
C PRO A 6 -36.93 16.39 -26.16
N ASN A 7 -36.09 16.40 -27.18
CA ASN A 7 -35.07 15.36 -27.36
C ASN A 7 -33.70 16.05 -27.40
N GLN A 8 -33.15 16.31 -26.22
CA GLN A 8 -31.69 16.31 -26.08
C GLN A 8 -31.30 14.84 -26.04
N ASP A 9 -30.80 14.33 -27.17
CA ASP A 9 -30.16 13.03 -27.23
C ASP A 9 -28.93 13.07 -26.32
N PHE A 10 -29.10 12.60 -25.08
CA PHE A 10 -27.99 12.25 -24.21
C PHE A 10 -27.34 11.02 -24.82
N ASN A 11 -26.21 11.23 -25.50
CA ASN A 11 -25.44 10.16 -26.10
C ASN A 11 -24.69 9.40 -24.99
N MET A 12 -25.41 8.52 -24.29
CA MET A 12 -24.90 7.67 -23.20
C MET A 12 -23.65 6.90 -23.61
N ASP A 13 -23.50 6.58 -24.89
CA ASP A 13 -22.34 5.88 -25.44
C ASP A 13 -21.05 6.71 -25.39
N ASP A 14 -21.13 8.05 -25.48
CA ASP A 14 -19.97 8.93 -25.38
C ASP A 14 -19.53 9.12 -23.92
N GLU A 15 -20.46 9.16 -22.97
CA GLU A 15 -20.15 9.18 -21.53
C GLU A 15 -19.59 7.83 -21.06
N ILE A 16 -20.15 6.71 -21.54
CA ILE A 16 -19.64 5.37 -21.24
C ILE A 16 -18.24 5.19 -21.85
N LYS A 17 -17.99 5.67 -23.07
CA LYS A 17 -16.63 5.68 -23.65
C LYS A 17 -15.67 6.54 -22.86
N LYS A 18 -16.06 7.74 -22.42
CA LYS A 18 -15.23 8.58 -21.55
C LYS A 18 -14.93 7.91 -20.22
N ALA A 19 -15.92 7.31 -19.57
CA ALA A 19 -15.74 6.59 -18.32
C ALA A 19 -14.86 5.36 -18.49
N GLN A 20 -14.99 4.64 -19.62
CA GLN A 20 -14.11 3.52 -19.95
C GLN A 20 -12.68 4.00 -20.28
N GLU A 21 -12.50 5.12 -20.97
CA GLU A 21 -11.19 5.71 -21.23
C GLU A 21 -10.52 6.26 -19.97
N GLU A 22 -11.28 6.82 -19.03
CA GLU A 22 -10.80 7.21 -17.70
C GLU A 22 -10.43 5.99 -16.85
N LEU A 23 -11.25 4.93 -16.84
CA LEU A 23 -10.93 3.65 -16.19
C LEU A 23 -9.73 2.95 -16.83
N ILE A 24 -9.54 3.07 -18.14
CA ILE A 24 -8.35 2.56 -18.86
C ILE A 24 -7.12 3.42 -18.56
N LYS A 25 -7.26 4.74 -18.36
CA LYS A 25 -6.17 5.60 -17.87
C LYS A 25 -5.79 5.28 -16.43
N GLU A 26 -6.76 5.06 -15.54
CA GLU A 26 -6.52 4.61 -14.16
C GLU A 26 -5.94 3.19 -14.12
N GLY A 27 -6.39 2.28 -15.00
CA GLY A 27 -5.82 0.93 -15.15
C GLY A 27 -4.41 0.92 -15.77
N LYS A 28 -4.06 1.90 -16.61
CA LYS A 28 -2.69 2.08 -17.13
C LYS A 28 -1.71 2.68 -16.10
N LEU A 29 -2.20 3.10 -14.93
CA LEU A 29 -1.37 3.41 -13.76
C LEU A 29 -1.00 2.15 -12.96
N GLU A 30 -1.51 0.96 -13.30
CA GLU A 30 -0.88 -0.31 -12.95
C GLU A 30 0.35 -0.56 -13.86
N LYS A 31 1.27 0.40 -13.91
CA LYS A 31 2.66 0.06 -14.19
C LYS A 31 3.15 -0.71 -12.97
N GLY A 32 3.06 -2.03 -13.06
CA GLY A 32 3.90 -2.90 -12.27
C GLY A 32 5.32 -2.39 -12.35
N ILE A 33 5.96 -2.30 -11.18
CA ILE A 33 7.36 -1.97 -11.02
C ILE A 33 7.64 -0.52 -11.47
N ILE A 34 7.51 0.42 -10.54
CA ILE A 34 8.50 1.49 -10.51
C ILE A 34 9.72 0.81 -9.89
N ASP A 35 10.53 0.15 -10.72
CA ASP A 35 11.96 0.17 -10.47
C ASP A 35 12.24 1.65 -10.52
N SER A 36 12.27 2.28 -9.35
CA SER A 36 12.81 3.62 -9.28
C SER A 36 14.31 3.46 -9.46
N ASP A 37 14.71 3.16 -10.70
CA ASP A 37 15.85 3.74 -11.40
C ASP A 37 15.68 5.29 -11.50
N GLU A 38 14.99 5.92 -10.54
CA GLU A 38 15.42 7.22 -10.06
C GLU A 38 16.78 6.95 -9.43
N SER A 39 17.78 6.92 -10.31
CA SER A 39 19.13 7.32 -10.04
C SER A 39 19.12 8.20 -8.81
N ILE A 40 19.74 7.69 -7.75
CA ILE A 40 20.36 8.45 -6.68
C ILE A 40 20.39 9.91 -7.12
N THR A 41 19.53 10.77 -6.58
CA THR A 41 19.83 12.20 -6.60
C THR A 41 21.20 12.29 -5.95
N GLU A 42 22.25 12.44 -6.77
CA GLU A 42 23.64 12.33 -6.34
C GLU A 42 23.81 13.11 -5.03
N GLY A 43 24.09 12.40 -3.93
CA GLY A 43 24.33 13.00 -2.61
C GLY A 43 23.22 12.90 -1.57
N VAL A 44 22.08 12.24 -1.84
CA VAL A 44 21.09 11.93 -0.79
C VAL A 44 21.39 10.56 -0.19
N ASP A 45 21.43 10.49 1.14
CA ASP A 45 21.62 9.25 1.91
C ASP A 45 20.43 8.28 1.69
N PRO A 46 20.66 6.96 1.47
CA PRO A 46 19.58 6.00 1.23
C PRO A 46 18.55 5.92 2.36
N GLU A 47 18.97 6.05 3.63
CA GLU A 47 18.06 6.02 4.77
C GLU A 47 17.19 7.29 4.79
N GLU A 48 17.78 8.45 4.52
CA GLU A 48 17.03 9.71 4.39
C GLU A 48 16.00 9.62 3.25
N LEU A 49 16.39 9.08 2.10
CA LEU A 49 15.49 8.89 0.96
C LEU A 49 14.34 7.92 1.27
N ALA A 50 14.64 6.80 1.93
CA ALA A 50 13.62 5.85 2.38
C ALA A 50 12.65 6.50 3.37
N GLY A 51 13.18 7.25 4.35
CA GLY A 51 12.41 8.03 5.32
C GLY A 51 11.47 9.03 4.64
N MET A 52 11.98 9.87 3.74
CA MET A 52 11.17 10.84 2.99
C MET A 52 10.05 10.16 2.17
N ARG A 53 10.34 9.03 1.53
CA ARG A 53 9.35 8.28 0.74
C ARG A 53 8.29 7.64 1.64
N ASN A 54 8.68 7.13 2.81
CA ASN A 54 7.77 6.63 3.84
C ASN A 54 6.87 7.75 4.37
N GLU A 55 7.41 8.92 4.69
CA GLU A 55 6.62 10.08 5.13
C GLU A 55 5.58 10.51 4.09
N LYS A 56 5.98 10.58 2.82
CA LYS A 56 5.07 10.89 1.72
C LYS A 56 3.94 9.86 1.59
N GLU A 57 4.25 8.58 1.78
CA GLU A 57 3.24 7.52 1.80
C GLU A 57 2.31 7.66 3.01
N LEU A 58 2.83 7.98 4.19
CA LEU A 58 2.02 8.26 5.38
C LEU A 58 1.08 9.46 5.15
N GLU A 59 1.55 10.55 4.53
CA GLU A 59 0.71 11.68 4.15
C GLU A 59 -0.40 11.28 3.17
N ARG A 60 -0.07 10.45 2.17
CA ARG A 60 -1.06 9.89 1.24
C ARG A 60 -2.12 9.09 2.00
N LEU A 61 -1.71 8.19 2.90
CA LEU A 61 -2.61 7.37 3.71
C LEU A 61 -3.46 8.20 4.68
N LYS A 62 -2.88 9.25 5.27
CA LYS A 62 -3.57 10.22 6.14
C LYS A 62 -4.72 10.92 5.44
N ASN A 63 -4.54 11.26 4.16
CA ASN A 63 -5.56 11.89 3.34
C ASN A 63 -6.70 10.95 2.92
N LEU A 64 -6.58 9.64 3.18
CA LEU A 64 -7.65 8.68 2.95
C LEU A 64 -8.68 8.72 4.09
N LYS A 65 -9.98 8.73 3.75
CA LYS A 65 -11.05 8.52 4.76
C LYS A 65 -10.95 7.16 5.44
N ARG A 66 -10.46 6.15 4.72
CA ARG A 66 -10.20 4.77 5.17
C ARG A 66 -9.32 4.05 4.15
N ILE A 67 -8.52 3.09 4.61
CA ILE A 67 -7.86 2.10 3.75
C ILE A 67 -8.85 0.96 3.50
N LYS A 68 -9.08 0.62 2.23
CA LYS A 68 -9.97 -0.46 1.77
C LYS A 68 -9.16 -1.67 1.34
N SER A 69 -9.77 -2.84 1.36
CA SER A 69 -9.16 -4.03 0.78
C SER A 69 -8.86 -3.81 -0.72
N GLY A 70 -7.66 -4.21 -1.14
CA GLY A 70 -7.16 -4.02 -2.49
C GLY A 70 -6.38 -2.72 -2.70
N ASP A 71 -6.51 -1.73 -1.79
CA ASP A 71 -5.73 -0.50 -1.88
C ASP A 71 -4.23 -0.82 -1.80
N ARG A 72 -3.44 -0.22 -2.69
CA ARG A 72 -1.98 -0.35 -2.62
C ARG A 72 -1.44 0.43 -1.42
N VAL A 73 -0.57 -0.21 -0.67
CA VAL A 73 0.20 0.36 0.43
C VAL A 73 1.67 0.12 0.13
N ASN A 74 2.48 1.15 0.28
CA ASN A 74 3.90 1.09 0.05
C ASN A 74 4.66 1.23 1.38
N TYR A 75 5.87 0.69 1.41
CA TYR A 75 6.86 0.94 2.44
C TYR A 75 8.23 0.89 1.78
N PHE A 76 9.15 1.75 2.18
CA PHE A 76 10.47 1.89 1.58
C PHE A 76 11.52 1.47 2.61
N MET A 77 12.42 0.59 2.20
CA MET A 77 13.52 0.07 3.01
C MET A 77 14.83 0.14 2.23
N VAL A 78 15.95 0.15 2.93
CA VAL A 78 17.29 0.03 2.32
C VAL A 78 17.67 -1.46 2.28
N ASP A 79 18.00 -1.98 1.10
CA ASP A 79 18.49 -3.35 0.97
C ASP A 79 19.97 -3.49 1.36
N ASN A 80 20.46 -4.72 1.47
CA ASN A 80 21.84 -5.03 1.85
C ASN A 80 22.89 -4.50 0.84
N ASP A 81 22.47 -3.99 -0.32
CA ASP A 81 23.33 -3.35 -1.32
C ASP A 81 23.24 -1.80 -1.27
N ASP A 82 22.74 -1.24 -0.17
CA ASP A 82 22.52 0.20 0.07
C ASP A 82 21.55 0.86 -0.92
N ARG A 83 20.55 0.11 -1.42
CA ARG A 83 19.55 0.63 -2.37
C ARG A 83 18.20 0.75 -1.72
N VAL A 84 17.51 1.86 -2.00
CA VAL A 84 16.12 2.02 -1.56
C VAL A 84 15.20 1.13 -2.39
N ARG A 85 14.51 0.19 -1.73
CA ARG A 85 13.54 -0.73 -2.32
C ARG A 85 12.13 -0.38 -1.88
N GLU A 86 11.21 -0.35 -2.84
CA GLU A 86 9.78 -0.25 -2.58
C GLU A 86 9.21 -1.65 -2.28
N VAL A 87 8.70 -1.84 -1.07
CA VAL A 87 7.87 -2.98 -0.69
C VAL A 87 6.41 -2.57 -0.75
N ALA A 88 5.74 -2.98 -1.81
CA ALA A 88 4.34 -2.68 -2.05
C ALA A 88 3.45 -3.92 -1.82
N PHE A 89 2.28 -3.72 -1.23
CA PHE A 89 1.28 -4.76 -1.09
C PHE A 89 -0.14 -4.22 -1.22
N LYS A 90 -1.08 -5.09 -1.61
CA LYS A 90 -2.52 -4.82 -1.62
C LYS A 90 -3.06 -5.05 -0.21
N PHE A 91 -3.79 -4.07 0.30
CA PHE A 91 -4.35 -4.14 1.64
C PHE A 91 -5.32 -5.33 1.76
N PRO A 92 -5.12 -6.23 2.75
CA PRO A 92 -5.88 -7.47 2.84
C PRO A 92 -7.36 -7.24 3.14
N ALA A 93 -8.19 -8.22 2.76
CA ALA A 93 -9.58 -8.27 3.19
C ALA A 93 -9.68 -8.54 4.69
N THR A 94 -10.76 -8.09 5.34
CA THR A 94 -10.96 -8.26 6.79
C THR A 94 -10.80 -9.71 7.25
N LYS A 95 -11.28 -10.68 6.47
CA LYS A 95 -11.12 -12.12 6.78
C LYS A 95 -9.65 -12.57 6.86
N VAL A 96 -8.78 -11.99 6.02
CA VAL A 96 -7.34 -12.29 6.00
C VAL A 96 -6.67 -11.62 7.20
N ILE A 97 -7.08 -10.39 7.53
CA ILE A 97 -6.61 -9.69 8.73
C ILE A 97 -7.01 -10.42 10.02
N MET A 98 -8.21 -11.01 10.07
CA MET A 98 -8.66 -11.77 11.24
C MET A 98 -7.78 -12.99 11.51
N ASN A 99 -7.31 -13.68 10.47
CA ASN A 99 -6.35 -14.77 10.64
C ASN A 99 -5.09 -14.26 11.35
N LEU A 100 -4.58 -13.07 10.99
CA LEU A 100 -3.40 -12.48 11.64
C LEU A 100 -3.53 -12.25 13.16
N ALA A 101 -4.75 -12.04 13.66
CA ALA A 101 -5.00 -11.76 15.07
C ALA A 101 -4.83 -13.01 15.97
N GLU A 102 -4.78 -14.21 15.40
CA GLU A 102 -4.71 -15.48 16.13
C GLU A 102 -3.27 -15.93 16.44
N TYR A 103 -2.26 -15.17 16.02
CA TYR A 103 -0.97 -15.77 15.67
C TYR A 103 0.25 -15.50 16.56
N GLY A 104 0.15 -14.85 17.71
CA GLY A 104 1.30 -14.78 18.62
C GLY A 104 0.90 -14.62 20.08
N VAL A 105 1.41 -15.51 20.93
CA VAL A 105 1.40 -15.40 22.39
C VAL A 105 2.87 -15.42 22.83
N SER A 106 3.34 -14.36 23.48
CA SER A 106 4.71 -14.29 23.99
C SER A 106 4.92 -15.27 25.14
N GLY A 107 6.17 -15.52 25.53
CA GLY A 107 6.49 -16.38 26.67
C GLY A 107 5.86 -15.93 28.00
N ASP A 108 5.50 -14.64 28.12
CA ASP A 108 4.76 -14.06 29.26
C ASP A 108 3.24 -13.92 29.02
N GLY A 109 2.70 -14.53 27.96
CA GLY A 109 1.27 -14.62 27.70
C GLY A 109 0.63 -13.41 26.98
N ARG A 110 1.43 -12.47 26.47
CA ARG A 110 0.92 -11.31 25.73
C ARG A 110 0.67 -11.65 24.27
N LEU A 111 -0.46 -11.20 23.74
CA LEU A 111 -0.77 -11.33 22.32
C LEU A 111 0.08 -10.35 21.48
N TYR A 112 0.92 -10.86 20.59
CA TYR A 112 1.67 -10.09 19.59
C TYR A 112 1.39 -10.61 18.18
N LEU A 113 1.53 -9.76 17.17
CA LEU A 113 1.47 -10.21 15.78
C LEU A 113 2.90 -10.51 15.36
N ASP A 114 3.12 -11.73 14.92
CA ASP A 114 4.42 -12.20 14.44
C ASP A 114 4.66 -11.65 13.04
N LEU A 115 5.77 -10.93 12.85
CA LEU A 115 6.16 -10.36 11.55
C LEU A 115 6.27 -11.43 10.47
N THR A 116 6.88 -12.57 10.80
CA THR A 116 7.04 -13.71 9.89
C THR A 116 5.68 -14.16 9.39
N LYS A 117 4.70 -14.28 10.30
CA LYS A 117 3.34 -14.70 9.94
C LYS A 117 2.58 -13.64 9.16
N ALA A 118 2.82 -12.35 9.45
CA ALA A 118 2.25 -11.27 8.65
C ALA A 118 2.72 -11.37 7.20
N ILE A 119 4.02 -11.55 6.99
CA ILE A 119 4.63 -11.74 5.68
C ILE A 119 4.07 -13.01 5.02
N GLU A 120 4.09 -14.15 5.71
CA GLU A 120 3.54 -15.43 5.19
C GLU A 120 2.09 -15.28 4.73
N VAL A 121 1.24 -14.61 5.50
CA VAL A 121 -0.15 -14.38 5.13
C VAL A 121 -0.26 -13.50 3.89
N LEU A 122 0.57 -12.44 3.78
CA LEU A 122 0.60 -11.61 2.57
C LEU A 122 1.06 -12.42 1.34
N GLU A 123 2.07 -13.29 1.50
CA GLU A 123 2.56 -14.17 0.42
C GLU A 123 1.52 -15.21 -0.01
N GLN A 124 0.95 -15.95 0.94
CA GLN A 124 -0.06 -16.98 0.68
C GLN A 124 -1.30 -16.42 0.00
N ASN A 125 -1.66 -15.17 0.30
CA ASN A 125 -2.76 -14.47 -0.33
C ASN A 125 -2.35 -13.68 -1.59
N LYS A 126 -1.08 -13.77 -2.02
CA LYS A 126 -0.52 -13.07 -3.20
C LYS A 126 -0.77 -11.56 -3.18
N LEU A 127 -0.56 -10.96 -2.01
CA LEU A 127 -0.85 -9.55 -1.77
C LEU A 127 0.34 -8.64 -2.05
N PHE A 128 1.58 -9.15 -2.04
CA PHE A 128 2.73 -8.37 -2.49
C PHE A 128 2.60 -7.99 -3.97
N VAL A 129 2.92 -6.74 -4.28
CA VAL A 129 2.95 -6.19 -5.64
C VAL A 129 4.41 -6.19 -6.11
N GLY A 130 4.92 -7.38 -6.41
CA GLY A 130 6.32 -7.61 -6.80
C GLY A 130 6.98 -8.73 -6.00
N LYS A 131 8.26 -8.98 -6.28
CA LYS A 131 9.07 -9.90 -5.48
C LYS A 131 9.41 -9.21 -4.16
N PHE A 132 9.17 -9.89 -3.04
CA PHE A 132 9.64 -9.54 -1.72
C PHE A 132 10.47 -10.71 -1.20
N ASP A 133 11.67 -10.45 -0.67
CA ASP A 133 12.58 -11.46 -0.13
C ASP A 133 13.16 -10.89 1.15
N VAL A 134 12.85 -11.51 2.28
CA VAL A 134 13.30 -11.03 3.60
C VAL A 134 14.83 -11.05 3.74
N ASN A 135 15.52 -11.86 2.93
CA ASN A 135 16.98 -11.94 2.95
C ASN A 135 17.66 -10.77 2.24
N ASP A 136 16.90 -9.95 1.51
CA ASP A 136 17.43 -8.75 0.85
C ASP A 136 17.68 -7.61 1.86
N PHE A 137 17.20 -7.72 3.11
CA PHE A 137 17.19 -6.63 4.10
C PHE A 137 17.87 -7.02 5.41
N CYS A 138 18.41 -6.03 6.12
CA CYS A 138 18.93 -6.21 7.47
C CYS A 138 17.78 -6.30 8.50
N GLN A 139 18.12 -6.69 9.74
CA GLN A 139 17.11 -6.85 10.79
C GLN A 139 16.40 -5.54 11.15
N GLU A 140 17.12 -4.41 11.15
CA GLU A 140 16.60 -3.10 11.54
C GLU A 140 15.50 -2.62 10.56
N GLU A 141 15.74 -2.79 9.26
CA GLU A 141 14.77 -2.51 8.20
C GLU A 141 13.51 -3.38 8.33
N LEU A 142 13.69 -4.68 8.57
CA LEU A 142 12.57 -5.61 8.79
C LEU A 142 11.77 -5.27 10.05
N GLU A 143 12.42 -4.83 11.13
CA GLU A 143 11.74 -4.36 12.35
C GLU A 143 10.89 -3.11 12.08
N GLY A 144 11.43 -2.15 11.32
CA GLY A 144 10.70 -0.96 10.88
C GLY A 144 9.44 -1.32 10.06
N PHE A 145 9.61 -2.15 9.04
CA PHE A 145 8.50 -2.64 8.21
C PHE A 145 7.48 -3.44 9.03
N GLY A 146 7.95 -4.26 9.96
CA GLY A 146 7.08 -5.01 10.85
C GLY A 146 6.23 -4.11 11.75
N GLY A 147 6.83 -3.06 12.33
CA GLY A 147 6.12 -2.04 13.09
C GLY A 147 5.05 -1.33 12.27
N PHE A 148 5.35 -1.03 11.00
CA PHE A 148 4.40 -0.45 10.05
C PHE A 148 3.23 -1.39 9.74
N LEU A 149 3.51 -2.63 9.31
CA LEU A 149 2.49 -3.66 9.02
C LEU A 149 1.59 -3.89 10.22
N MET A 150 2.18 -4.02 11.40
CA MET A 150 1.48 -4.18 12.67
C MET A 150 0.46 -3.07 12.92
N SER A 151 0.90 -1.83 12.70
CA SER A 151 0.09 -0.66 12.97
C SER A 151 -1.08 -0.54 11.99
N ILE A 152 -0.83 -0.76 10.70
CA ILE A 152 -1.85 -0.59 9.65
C ILE A 152 -2.82 -1.77 9.58
N LEU A 153 -2.36 -3.01 9.80
CA LEU A 153 -3.21 -4.21 9.70
C LEU A 153 -4.09 -4.41 10.92
N ARG A 154 -3.56 -4.20 12.14
CA ARG A 154 -4.31 -4.45 13.39
C ARG A 154 -5.45 -3.47 13.58
N ASN A 155 -5.24 -2.20 13.23
CA ASN A 155 -6.27 -1.17 13.36
C ASN A 155 -6.07 -0.05 12.32
N PRO A 156 -6.48 -0.27 11.06
CA PRO A 156 -6.26 0.69 9.97
C PRO A 156 -6.93 2.05 10.23
N ARG A 157 -8.05 2.07 10.96
CA ARG A 157 -8.70 3.33 11.35
C ARG A 157 -7.87 4.12 12.36
N LYS A 158 -7.39 3.46 13.41
CA LYS A 158 -6.55 4.09 14.44
C LYS A 158 -5.19 4.51 13.85
N PHE A 159 -4.66 3.74 12.91
CA PHE A 159 -3.47 4.09 12.15
C PHE A 159 -3.63 5.46 11.46
N ILE A 160 -4.65 5.62 10.60
CA ILE A 160 -4.92 6.92 9.93
C ILE A 160 -5.16 8.06 10.94
N GLN A 161 -5.88 7.78 12.03
CA GLN A 161 -6.13 8.78 13.08
C GLN A 161 -4.85 9.24 13.78
N ASN A 162 -3.90 8.32 14.01
CA ASN A 162 -2.62 8.65 14.63
C ASN A 162 -1.75 9.52 13.71
N LEU A 163 -1.84 9.34 12.39
CA LEU A 163 -1.15 10.22 11.42
C LEU A 163 -1.74 11.64 11.40
N SER A 164 -2.98 11.81 11.83
CA SER A 164 -3.71 13.09 11.82
C SER A 164 -3.50 13.96 13.06
N LYS A 165 -2.77 13.49 14.06
CA LYS A 165 -2.43 14.24 15.27
C LYS A 165 -1.10 14.98 15.11
#